data_AF-A0A2G5T8W3-F1
#
_entry.id   AF-A0A2G5T8W3-F1
#
_cell.length_a   1.000
_cell.length_b   1.000
_cell.length_c   1.000
_cell.angle_alpha   90.00
_cell.angle_beta   90.00
_cell.angle_gamma   90.00
#
_symmetry.space_group_name_H-M   'P 1'
#
loop_
_entity.id
_entity.type
_entity.pdbx_description
1 polymer ?
#
loop_
_entity_poly.entity_id
_entity_poly.type
_entity_poly.pdbx_seq_one_letter_code
_entity_poly.pdbx_strand_id
1 'polypeptide(L)'
;MPPFLFLFVFCVVPILADFQECTAKEQVVSQGKCARHVNDLMFLTEEFGKKEVPLEAAKNISTTCETVTSCFGGFQCAEAQRNYKTYEQKCEKINFQSFDMMNCMSKWFKDIYERNLTCAGHFNYRSKDMKIRREAYTSGKSCFMDFAGHFCSDNALDYLKMNYEKVLEVLTEPSENCNALHNELMGQQCDVLFETMREKMVTLQIDSILGSKAEAYSSMATLCNDIKDCYSGLCHVNQNMTEVLDELCDTIKAKTLEPETYYSCMMKILKSNTILEYDCVRAKNKSSNGTEITMADTAVFMTDKECTRTVMEGMCDKEAVSNFDIEWEIHQKSARNQF
;
A
#
# COMPACT_ATOMS: atom_id res chain seq x y z
N MET A 1 -33.15 2.44 -56.58
CA MET A 1 -31.83 1.95 -56.14
C MET A 1 -30.81 3.01 -56.45
N PRO A 2 -30.37 3.82 -55.48
CA PRO A 2 -29.30 4.80 -55.68
C PRO A 2 -27.91 4.15 -55.46
N PRO A 3 -26.85 4.71 -56.07
CA PRO A 3 -25.50 4.16 -55.97
C PRO A 3 -24.84 4.58 -54.65
N PHE A 4 -24.17 3.64 -54.00
CA PHE A 4 -23.35 3.89 -52.82
C PHE A 4 -22.07 4.65 -53.22
N LEU A 5 -21.97 5.90 -52.79
CA LEU A 5 -20.72 6.65 -52.73
C LEU A 5 -19.88 6.11 -51.57
N PHE A 6 -18.80 5.39 -51.89
CA PHE A 6 -17.75 5.08 -50.91
C PHE A 6 -16.92 6.35 -50.66
N LEU A 7 -17.18 7.03 -49.55
CA LEU A 7 -16.28 8.02 -48.98
C LEU A 7 -15.08 7.27 -48.38
N PHE A 8 -13.95 7.29 -49.10
CA PHE A 8 -12.65 6.96 -48.52
C PHE A 8 -12.30 8.04 -47.48
N VAL A 9 -12.55 7.74 -46.21
CA VAL A 9 -11.96 8.47 -45.10
C VAL A 9 -10.47 8.12 -45.12
N PHE A 10 -9.66 9.04 -45.66
CA PHE A 10 -8.23 9.02 -45.43
C PHE A 10 -8.02 9.22 -43.92
N CYS A 11 -7.66 8.15 -43.21
CA CYS A 11 -7.00 8.27 -41.93
C CYS A 11 -5.71 9.06 -42.18
N VAL A 12 -5.75 10.36 -41.88
CA VAL A 12 -4.55 11.16 -41.70
C VAL A 12 -3.89 10.60 -40.45
N VAL A 13 -2.98 9.65 -40.65
CA VAL A 13 -2.00 9.25 -39.64
C VAL A 13 -1.27 10.55 -39.25
N PRO A 14 -1.14 10.88 -37.95
CA PRO A 14 -0.32 12.00 -37.56
C PRO A 14 1.09 11.68 -38.05
N ILE A 15 1.61 12.52 -38.95
CA ILE A 15 3.01 12.47 -39.37
C ILE A 15 3.82 12.60 -38.08
N LEU A 16 4.47 11.51 -37.65
CA LEU A 16 5.60 11.61 -36.74
C LEU A 16 6.51 12.65 -37.38
N ALA A 17 6.71 13.79 -36.71
CA ALA A 17 7.66 14.78 -37.17
C ALA A 17 8.99 14.04 -37.44
N ASP A 18 9.39 13.99 -38.70
CA ASP A 18 10.65 13.40 -39.14
C ASP A 18 11.74 14.27 -38.51
N PHE A 19 12.24 13.86 -37.35
CA PHE A 19 13.32 14.58 -36.71
C PHE A 19 14.55 14.44 -37.59
N GLN A 20 15.07 15.57 -38.05
CA GLN A 20 16.28 15.63 -38.86
C GLN A 20 17.46 15.04 -38.08
N GLU A 21 18.37 14.35 -38.78
CA GLU A 21 19.63 13.93 -38.18
C GLU A 21 20.44 15.14 -37.72
N CYS A 22 21.24 14.96 -36.66
CA CYS A 22 22.08 16.05 -36.16
C CYS A 22 23.13 16.41 -37.20
N THR A 23 23.33 17.70 -37.41
CA THR A 23 24.52 18.16 -38.14
C THR A 23 25.79 17.77 -37.37
N ALA A 24 26.93 17.68 -38.07
CA ALA A 24 28.21 17.38 -37.41
C ALA A 24 28.52 18.35 -36.26
N LYS A 25 28.14 19.63 -36.38
CA LYS A 25 28.29 20.62 -35.31
C LYS A 25 27.41 20.31 -34.10
N GLU A 26 26.14 20.00 -34.33
CA GLU A 26 25.21 19.64 -33.25
C GLU A 26 25.64 18.35 -32.57
N GLN A 27 26.13 17.37 -33.33
CA GLN A 27 26.62 16.11 -32.80
C GLN A 27 27.83 16.32 -31.87
N VAL A 28 28.80 17.15 -32.27
CA VAL A 28 29.95 17.50 -31.43
C VAL A 28 29.52 18.19 -30.13
N VAL A 29 28.54 19.10 -30.17
CA VAL A 29 28.09 19.79 -28.95
C VAL A 29 27.25 18.87 -28.06
N SER A 30 26.34 18.09 -28.64
CA SER A 30 25.50 17.12 -27.92
C SER A 30 26.36 16.05 -27.23
N GLN A 31 27.27 15.40 -27.98
CA GLN A 31 28.11 14.32 -27.46
C GLN A 31 29.30 14.81 -26.64
N GLY A 32 29.72 16.08 -26.80
CA GLY A 32 30.80 16.67 -26.01
C GLY A 32 30.28 17.39 -24.77
N LYS A 33 29.57 18.51 -24.97
CA LYS A 33 29.18 19.42 -23.89
C LYS A 33 28.06 18.82 -23.02
N CYS A 34 26.99 18.30 -23.62
CA CYS A 34 25.88 17.74 -22.82
C CYS A 34 26.31 16.46 -22.09
N ALA A 35 27.13 15.61 -22.71
CA ALA A 35 27.68 14.41 -22.07
C ALA A 35 28.54 14.74 -20.83
N ARG A 36 29.24 15.88 -20.82
CA ARG A 36 29.96 16.33 -19.61
C ARG A 36 29.00 16.57 -18.44
N HIS A 37 27.89 17.26 -18.68
CA HIS A 37 26.88 17.48 -17.64
C HIS A 37 26.23 16.17 -17.17
N VAL A 38 26.08 15.19 -18.06
CA VAL A 38 25.64 13.84 -17.69
C VAL A 38 26.65 13.18 -16.75
N ASN A 39 27.94 13.27 -17.03
CA ASN A 39 28.97 12.70 -16.16
C ASN A 39 28.98 13.38 -14.78
N ASP A 40 28.80 14.70 -14.72
CA ASP A 40 28.68 15.44 -13.47
C ASP A 40 27.47 14.94 -12.65
N LEU A 41 26.32 14.73 -13.32
CA LEU A 41 25.12 14.16 -12.69
C LEU A 41 25.36 12.74 -12.16
N MET A 42 26.02 11.89 -12.95
CA MET A 42 26.37 10.53 -12.53
C MET A 42 27.27 10.54 -11.28
N PHE A 43 28.30 11.40 -11.27
CA PHE A 43 29.19 11.53 -10.13
C PHE A 43 28.44 11.95 -8.85
N LEU A 44 27.60 12.98 -8.94
CA LEU A 44 26.80 13.45 -7.80
C LEU A 44 25.84 12.36 -7.30
N THR A 45 25.14 11.67 -8.20
CA THR A 45 24.19 10.61 -7.79
C THR A 45 24.88 9.39 -7.18
N GLU A 46 26.07 9.01 -7.64
CA GLU A 46 26.87 7.93 -7.06
C GLU A 46 27.42 8.27 -5.67
N GLU A 47 27.85 9.52 -5.46
CA GLU A 47 28.37 10.00 -4.17
C GLU A 47 27.31 9.86 -3.05
N PHE A 48 26.05 10.13 -3.37
CA PHE A 48 24.96 10.18 -2.40
C PHE A 48 24.02 8.96 -2.41
N GLY A 49 24.14 8.05 -3.39
CA GLY A 49 23.14 6.99 -3.66
C GLY A 49 22.88 5.94 -2.56
N LYS A 50 23.52 6.04 -1.38
CA LYS A 50 23.31 5.14 -0.23
C LYS A 50 23.18 5.86 1.12
N LYS A 51 23.13 7.19 1.14
CA LYS A 51 23.08 7.99 2.36
C LYS A 51 21.96 9.03 2.26
N GLU A 52 21.57 9.55 3.40
CA GLU A 52 20.74 10.75 3.44
C GLU A 52 21.44 11.87 2.66
N VAL A 53 20.72 12.46 1.72
CA VAL A 53 21.25 13.49 0.82
C VAL A 53 21.07 14.85 1.50
N PRO A 54 22.14 15.60 1.80
CA PRO A 54 22.01 16.95 2.32
C PRO A 54 21.23 17.84 1.35
N LEU A 55 20.44 18.79 1.86
CA LEU A 55 19.61 19.68 1.03
C LEU A 55 20.40 20.38 -0.08
N GLU A 56 21.63 20.84 0.22
CA GLU A 56 22.51 21.47 -0.76
C GLU A 56 22.90 20.51 -1.89
N ALA A 57 23.20 19.26 -1.56
CA ALA A 57 23.50 18.23 -2.55
C ALA A 57 22.28 17.91 -3.42
N ALA A 58 21.09 17.80 -2.83
CA ALA A 58 19.84 17.60 -3.58
C ALA A 58 19.57 18.76 -4.56
N LYS A 59 19.78 20.02 -4.12
CA LYS A 59 19.69 21.21 -4.98
C LYS A 59 20.74 21.22 -6.10
N ASN A 60 21.96 20.78 -5.83
CA ASN A 60 23.02 20.66 -6.84
C ASN A 60 22.68 19.60 -7.89
N ILE A 61 22.16 18.45 -7.45
CA ILE A 61 21.66 17.39 -8.33
C ILE A 61 20.53 17.93 -9.23
N SER A 62 19.53 18.61 -8.65
CA SER A 62 18.42 19.20 -9.43
C SER A 62 18.91 20.21 -10.46
N THR A 63 19.80 21.12 -10.05
CA THR A 63 20.40 22.11 -10.96
C THR A 63 21.17 21.44 -12.10
N THR A 64 21.90 20.37 -11.81
CA THR A 64 22.63 19.60 -12.82
C THR A 64 21.66 18.91 -13.78
N CYS A 65 20.56 18.38 -13.26
CA CYS A 65 19.48 17.81 -14.04
C CYS A 65 18.86 18.81 -15.02
N GLU A 66 18.54 20.02 -14.56
CA GLU A 66 18.06 21.12 -15.42
C GLU A 66 19.09 21.49 -16.49
N THR A 67 20.38 21.47 -16.15
CA THR A 67 21.45 21.74 -17.10
C THR A 67 21.51 20.67 -18.19
N VAL A 68 21.40 19.39 -17.84
CA VAL A 68 21.39 18.27 -18.78
C VAL A 68 20.19 18.35 -19.71
N THR A 69 18.98 18.51 -19.16
CA THR A 69 17.75 18.56 -19.96
C THR A 69 17.74 19.79 -20.86
N SER A 70 18.09 20.97 -20.34
CA SER A 70 18.21 22.20 -21.15
C SER A 70 19.25 22.06 -22.27
N CYS A 71 20.39 21.41 -22.00
CA CYS A 71 21.43 21.19 -23.00
C CYS A 71 20.90 20.38 -24.19
N PHE A 72 20.26 19.23 -23.95
CA PHE A 72 19.69 18.42 -25.04
C PHE A 72 18.45 19.06 -25.68
N GLY A 73 17.62 19.76 -24.90
CA GLY A 73 16.41 20.43 -25.38
C GLY A 73 16.70 21.60 -26.33
N GLY A 74 17.92 22.14 -26.30
CA GLY A 74 18.37 23.20 -27.21
C GLY A 74 18.57 22.77 -28.67
N PHE A 75 18.49 21.47 -28.99
CA PHE A 75 18.72 20.93 -30.32
C PHE A 75 17.48 20.26 -30.89
N GLN A 76 17.15 20.49 -32.16
CA GLN A 76 15.96 19.91 -32.80
C GLN A 76 16.21 18.53 -33.44
N CYS A 77 17.45 18.04 -33.43
CA CYS A 77 17.78 16.79 -34.09
C CYS A 77 17.35 15.55 -33.29
N ALA A 78 17.11 14.44 -34.01
CA ALA A 78 16.51 13.23 -33.46
C ALA A 78 17.27 12.62 -32.26
N GLU A 79 18.60 12.60 -32.32
CA GLU A 79 19.44 12.06 -31.24
C GLU A 79 19.31 12.91 -29.97
N ALA A 80 19.43 14.23 -30.09
CA ALA A 80 19.32 15.12 -28.94
C ALA A 80 17.92 15.12 -28.33
N GLN A 81 16.87 15.07 -29.16
CA GLN A 81 15.49 14.98 -28.68
C GLN A 81 15.20 13.65 -27.97
N ARG A 82 15.80 12.54 -28.41
CA ARG A 82 15.76 11.26 -27.67
C ARG A 82 16.46 11.37 -26.32
N ASN A 83 17.63 12.00 -26.27
CA ASN A 83 18.36 12.22 -25.02
C ASN A 83 17.60 13.16 -24.07
N TYR A 84 17.01 14.23 -24.58
CA TYR A 84 16.16 15.15 -23.83
C TYR A 84 15.06 14.38 -23.08
N LYS A 85 14.24 13.62 -23.80
CA LYS A 85 13.15 12.81 -23.21
C LYS A 85 13.66 11.79 -22.20
N THR A 86 14.80 11.17 -22.49
CA THR A 86 15.43 10.20 -21.58
C THR A 86 15.86 10.86 -20.27
N TYR A 87 16.54 11.99 -20.34
CA TYR A 87 17.03 12.69 -19.15
C TYR A 87 15.93 13.43 -18.40
N GLU A 88 14.87 13.90 -19.07
CA GLU A 88 13.69 14.46 -18.42
C GLU A 88 13.07 13.45 -17.45
N GLN A 89 12.82 12.22 -17.92
CA GLN A 89 12.29 11.12 -17.11
C GLN A 89 13.25 10.67 -16.01
N LYS A 90 14.55 10.53 -16.33
CA LYS A 90 15.55 10.13 -15.33
C LYS A 90 15.71 11.19 -14.23
N CYS A 91 15.75 12.46 -14.61
CA CYS A 91 15.94 13.56 -13.67
C CYS A 91 14.74 13.77 -12.77
N GLU A 92 13.52 13.52 -13.26
CA GLU A 92 12.34 13.50 -12.42
C GLU A 92 12.47 12.45 -11.29
N LYS A 93 12.87 11.21 -11.63
CA LYS A 93 13.12 10.17 -10.64
C LYS A 93 14.26 10.51 -9.68
N ILE A 94 15.40 10.99 -10.22
CA ILE A 94 16.57 11.39 -9.42
C ILE A 94 16.20 12.50 -8.43
N ASN A 95 15.43 13.49 -8.86
CA ASN A 95 14.97 14.57 -7.99
C ASN A 95 14.07 14.01 -6.88
N PHE A 96 13.09 13.18 -7.20
CA PHE A 96 12.24 12.56 -6.17
C PHE A 96 13.05 11.76 -5.14
N GLN A 97 14.09 11.03 -5.58
CA GLN A 97 14.96 10.28 -4.68
C GLN A 97 15.84 11.21 -3.83
N SER A 98 16.46 12.21 -4.45
CA SER A 98 17.41 13.12 -3.79
C SER A 98 16.75 14.01 -2.74
N PHE A 99 15.48 14.35 -2.93
CA PHE A 99 14.68 15.10 -1.96
C PHE A 99 13.87 14.20 -1.01
N ASP A 100 14.11 12.89 -0.98
CA ASP A 100 13.40 11.95 -0.09
C ASP A 100 11.86 11.93 -0.30
N MET A 101 11.42 12.32 -1.50
CA MET A 101 9.99 12.30 -1.86
C MET A 101 9.45 10.88 -1.97
N MET A 102 10.25 9.90 -2.39
CA MET A 102 9.81 8.49 -2.44
C MET A 102 9.34 7.99 -1.07
N ASN A 103 10.07 8.30 -0.01
CA ASN A 103 9.71 7.95 1.36
C ASN A 103 8.47 8.74 1.83
N CYS A 104 8.44 10.05 1.56
CA CYS A 104 7.28 10.90 1.87
C CYS A 104 5.99 10.36 1.22
N MET A 105 6.04 10.00 -0.07
CA MET A 105 4.92 9.41 -0.79
C MET A 105 4.50 8.06 -0.19
N SER A 106 5.45 7.22 0.22
CA SER A 106 5.14 5.95 0.91
C SER A 106 4.32 6.16 2.17
N LYS A 107 4.75 7.10 3.02
CA LYS A 107 4.06 7.44 4.27
C LYS A 107 2.69 8.02 3.99
N TRP A 108 2.59 8.91 2.99
CA TRP A 108 1.32 9.51 2.57
C TRP A 108 0.34 8.45 2.08
N PHE A 109 0.78 7.52 1.23
CA PHE A 109 -0.03 6.40 0.76
C PHE A 109 -0.53 5.55 1.94
N LYS A 110 0.31 5.26 2.93
CA LYS A 110 -0.11 4.55 4.17
C LYS A 110 -1.22 5.31 4.89
N ASP A 111 -1.05 6.61 5.09
CA ASP A 111 -2.02 7.45 5.79
C ASP A 111 -3.40 7.48 5.11
N ILE A 112 -3.45 7.65 3.79
CA ILE A 112 -4.72 7.72 3.04
C ILE A 112 -5.46 6.37 2.94
N TYR A 113 -4.77 5.24 3.17
CA TYR A 113 -5.41 3.92 3.29
C TYR A 113 -5.92 3.68 4.71
N GLU A 114 -5.12 4.02 5.71
CA GLU A 114 -5.49 3.86 7.12
C GLU A 114 -6.53 4.90 7.59
N ARG A 115 -6.69 5.99 6.84
CA ARG A 115 -7.57 7.12 7.14
C ARG A 115 -7.24 7.79 8.47
N ASN A 116 -5.95 7.86 8.81
CA ASN A 116 -5.48 8.45 10.06
C ASN A 116 -5.75 9.95 10.10
N LEU A 117 -5.64 10.64 8.95
CA LEU A 117 -6.01 12.05 8.83
C LEU A 117 -7.48 12.24 8.46
N THR A 118 -8.19 12.98 9.31
CA THR A 118 -9.59 13.37 9.08
C THR A 118 -9.76 14.18 7.79
N CYS A 119 -8.81 15.06 7.47
CA CYS A 119 -8.87 15.86 6.24
C CYS A 119 -8.79 15.01 4.96
N ALA A 120 -8.04 13.89 5.01
CA ALA A 120 -7.83 13.06 3.83
C ALA A 120 -9.10 12.33 3.40
N GLY A 121 -10.00 12.05 4.34
CA GLY A 121 -11.28 11.38 4.09
C GLY A 121 -12.26 12.14 3.19
N HIS A 122 -12.03 13.44 2.96
CA HIS A 122 -12.88 14.27 2.10
C HIS A 122 -12.54 14.21 0.61
N PHE A 123 -11.39 13.62 0.25
CA PHE A 123 -10.88 13.62 -1.11
C PHE A 123 -10.55 12.21 -1.60
N ASN A 124 -10.70 11.97 -2.90
CA ASN A 124 -10.45 10.67 -3.50
C ASN A 124 -9.02 10.56 -4.08
N TYR A 125 -8.00 10.68 -3.22
CA TYR A 125 -6.58 10.58 -3.62
C TYR A 125 -6.22 9.22 -4.25
N ARG A 126 -7.00 8.18 -3.93
CA ARG A 126 -6.78 6.78 -4.36
C ARG A 126 -7.53 6.43 -5.66
N SER A 127 -8.20 7.39 -6.30
CA SER A 127 -8.93 7.15 -7.54
C SER A 127 -8.02 6.64 -8.66
N LYS A 128 -8.49 5.61 -9.39
CA LYS A 128 -7.88 5.16 -10.65
C LYS A 128 -8.22 6.09 -11.82
N ASP A 129 -9.28 6.88 -11.71
CA ASP A 129 -9.56 7.97 -12.64
C ASP A 129 -8.64 9.15 -12.32
N MET A 130 -7.76 9.47 -13.26
CA MET A 130 -6.73 10.50 -13.13
C MET A 130 -7.28 11.92 -13.01
N LYS A 131 -8.46 12.21 -13.57
CA LYS A 131 -9.10 13.52 -13.40
C LYS A 131 -9.59 13.69 -11.96
N ILE A 132 -10.25 12.67 -11.43
CA ILE A 132 -10.72 12.65 -10.04
C ILE A 132 -9.52 12.72 -9.08
N ARG A 133 -8.45 11.97 -9.36
CA ARG A 133 -7.23 12.02 -8.55
C ARG A 133 -6.60 13.41 -8.60
N ARG A 134 -6.51 14.03 -9.79
CA ARG A 134 -5.97 15.39 -9.91
C ARG A 134 -6.79 16.39 -9.10
N GLU A 135 -8.11 16.34 -9.20
CA GLU A 135 -9.00 17.16 -8.39
C GLU A 135 -8.80 16.95 -6.88
N ALA A 136 -8.61 15.70 -6.44
CA ALA A 136 -8.32 15.39 -5.04
C ALA A 136 -7.01 16.01 -4.55
N TYR A 137 -5.91 15.90 -5.32
CA TYR A 137 -4.64 16.53 -4.97
C TYR A 137 -4.66 18.06 -5.14
N THR A 138 -5.46 18.62 -6.03
CA THR A 138 -5.61 20.08 -6.15
C THR A 138 -6.42 20.65 -4.98
N SER A 139 -7.63 20.14 -4.76
CA SER A 139 -8.54 20.64 -3.72
C SER A 139 -8.08 20.28 -2.31
N GLY A 140 -7.45 19.11 -2.17
CA GLY A 140 -6.89 18.61 -0.92
C GLY A 140 -5.41 18.96 -0.72
N LYS A 141 -4.87 19.94 -1.46
CA LYS A 141 -3.46 20.34 -1.37
C LYS A 141 -3.03 20.68 0.06
N SER A 142 -3.85 21.43 0.80
CA SER A 142 -3.51 21.80 2.19
C SER A 142 -3.33 20.57 3.08
N CYS A 143 -4.22 19.58 2.98
CA CYS A 143 -4.13 18.34 3.75
C CYS A 143 -2.82 17.57 3.45
N PHE A 144 -2.43 17.48 2.17
CA PHE A 144 -1.18 16.82 1.79
C PHE A 144 0.06 17.63 2.25
N MET A 145 0.04 18.95 2.14
CA MET A 145 1.13 19.82 2.60
C MET A 145 1.28 19.78 4.14
N ASP A 146 0.17 19.76 4.87
CA ASP A 146 0.17 19.66 6.35
C ASP A 146 0.71 18.30 6.79
N PHE A 147 0.30 17.22 6.14
CA PHE A 147 0.89 15.89 6.35
C PHE A 147 2.40 15.92 6.12
N ALA A 148 2.84 16.48 4.98
CA ALA A 148 4.26 16.54 4.64
C ALA A 148 5.06 17.32 5.68
N GLY A 149 4.50 18.42 6.22
CA GLY A 149 5.12 19.21 7.28
C GLY A 149 5.29 18.47 8.62
N HIS A 150 4.55 17.39 8.86
CA HIS A 150 4.62 16.62 10.09
C HIS A 150 5.38 15.29 9.95
N PHE A 151 5.31 14.65 8.78
CA PHE A 151 5.72 13.25 8.62
C PHE A 151 6.81 13.04 7.56
N CYS A 152 7.11 14.04 6.74
CA CYS A 152 8.17 13.99 5.74
C CYS A 152 9.43 14.72 6.21
N SER A 153 10.55 14.50 5.52
CA SER A 153 11.79 15.23 5.76
C SER A 153 11.68 16.68 5.28
N ASP A 154 12.53 17.57 5.83
CA ASP A 154 12.60 18.97 5.41
C ASP A 154 12.89 19.09 3.91
N ASN A 155 13.74 18.21 3.36
CA ASN A 155 14.03 18.15 1.93
C ASN A 155 12.77 17.88 1.09
N ALA A 156 11.95 16.90 1.50
CA ALA A 156 10.72 16.57 0.79
C ALA A 156 9.71 17.71 0.86
N LEU A 157 9.59 18.35 2.03
CA LEU A 157 8.72 19.51 2.22
C LEU A 157 9.17 20.70 1.35
N ASP A 158 10.47 20.98 1.28
CA ASP A 158 11.04 22.03 0.43
C ASP A 158 10.78 21.74 -1.06
N TYR A 159 10.96 20.49 -1.49
CA TYR A 159 10.64 20.08 -2.85
C TYR A 159 9.17 20.28 -3.20
N LEU A 160 8.25 19.86 -2.32
CA LEU A 160 6.81 20.04 -2.49
C LEU A 160 6.40 21.50 -2.61
N LYS A 161 6.96 22.38 -1.77
CA LYS A 161 6.68 23.83 -1.82
C LYS A 161 7.05 24.44 -3.16
N MET A 162 8.18 24.02 -3.74
CA MET A 162 8.71 24.56 -4.99
C MET A 162 8.12 23.90 -6.24
N ASN A 163 7.77 22.61 -6.17
CA ASN A 163 7.49 21.77 -7.34
C ASN A 163 6.13 21.07 -7.28
N TYR A 164 5.16 21.61 -6.54
CA TYR A 164 3.86 20.95 -6.36
C TYR A 164 3.16 20.57 -7.67
N GLU A 165 3.19 21.45 -8.68
CA GLU A 165 2.54 21.16 -9.97
C GLU A 165 3.19 19.96 -10.65
N LYS A 166 4.52 19.86 -10.60
CA LYS A 166 5.24 18.69 -11.12
C LYS A 166 4.88 17.43 -10.34
N VAL A 167 4.78 17.50 -9.00
CA VAL A 167 4.30 16.36 -8.20
C VAL A 167 2.87 15.97 -8.61
N LEU A 168 2.01 16.94 -8.89
CA LEU A 168 0.66 16.69 -9.37
C LEU A 168 0.66 15.99 -10.74
N GLU A 169 1.49 16.43 -11.67
CA GLU A 169 1.69 15.78 -12.98
C GLU A 169 2.12 14.32 -12.80
N VAL A 170 3.18 14.06 -12.02
CA VAL A 170 3.64 12.68 -11.76
C VAL A 170 2.54 11.80 -11.16
N LEU A 171 1.70 12.32 -10.27
CA LEU A 171 0.64 11.53 -9.63
C LEU A 171 -0.60 11.31 -10.51
N THR A 172 -0.77 12.12 -11.56
CA THR A 172 -2.06 12.21 -12.27
C THR A 172 -1.95 12.09 -13.79
N GLU A 173 -0.75 12.06 -14.35
CA GLU A 173 -0.53 11.91 -15.78
C GLU A 173 0.01 10.50 -16.07
N PRO A 174 -0.80 9.62 -16.67
CA PRO A 174 -0.40 8.26 -16.93
C PRO A 174 0.71 8.23 -17.97
N SER A 175 1.63 7.29 -17.82
CA SER A 175 2.71 7.06 -18.79
C SER A 175 2.62 5.65 -19.35
N GLU A 176 2.73 5.53 -20.67
CA GLU A 176 2.91 4.23 -21.34
C GLU A 176 4.31 3.65 -21.08
N ASN A 177 5.27 4.47 -20.64
CA ASN A 177 6.59 4.00 -20.24
C ASN A 177 6.53 3.43 -18.82
N CYS A 178 6.64 2.11 -18.70
CA CYS A 178 6.65 1.44 -17.41
C CYS A 178 7.78 1.89 -16.48
N ASN A 179 8.88 2.44 -17.01
CA ASN A 179 9.98 2.97 -16.20
C ASN A 179 9.75 4.43 -15.73
N ALA A 180 8.62 5.04 -16.09
CA ALA A 180 8.28 6.38 -15.62
C ALA A 180 7.96 6.39 -14.12
N LEU A 181 8.28 7.51 -13.46
CA LEU A 181 8.05 7.67 -12.03
C LEU A 181 6.58 7.51 -11.64
N HIS A 182 5.65 7.93 -12.50
CA HIS A 182 4.21 7.69 -12.29
C HIS A 182 3.92 6.22 -11.98
N ASN A 183 4.38 5.31 -12.86
CA ASN A 183 4.11 3.88 -12.73
C ASN A 183 4.79 3.27 -11.51
N GLU A 184 5.96 3.78 -11.12
CA GLU A 184 6.66 3.38 -9.89
C GLU A 184 5.88 3.81 -8.64
N LEU A 185 5.39 5.05 -8.59
CA LEU A 185 4.56 5.53 -7.47
C LEU A 185 3.23 4.79 -7.38
N MET A 186 2.62 4.42 -8.52
CA MET A 186 1.40 3.61 -8.53
C MET A 186 1.64 2.22 -7.94
N GLY A 187 2.76 1.58 -8.29
CA GLY A 187 3.18 0.32 -7.68
C GLY A 187 3.42 0.47 -6.17
N GLN A 188 4.16 1.50 -5.78
CA GLN A 188 4.47 1.80 -4.38
C GLN A 188 3.21 2.04 -3.53
N GLN A 189 2.17 2.67 -4.11
CA GLN A 189 0.89 2.83 -3.44
C GLN A 189 0.25 1.47 -3.07
N CYS A 190 0.41 0.45 -3.92
CA CYS A 190 -0.07 -0.91 -3.66
C CYS A 190 0.83 -1.69 -2.71
N ASP A 191 2.15 -1.47 -2.76
CA ASP A 191 3.11 -2.09 -1.84
C ASP A 191 2.76 -1.78 -0.38
N VAL A 192 2.27 -0.57 -0.10
CA VAL A 192 1.79 -0.18 1.23
C VAL A 192 0.67 -1.09 1.74
N LEU A 193 -0.28 -1.49 0.89
CA LEU A 193 -1.32 -2.43 1.28
C LEU A 193 -0.76 -3.82 1.58
N PHE A 194 0.25 -4.24 0.82
CA PHE A 194 0.95 -5.50 1.05
C PHE A 194 1.76 -5.48 2.35
N GLU A 195 2.37 -4.34 2.71
CA GLU A 195 3.01 -4.15 4.01
C GLU A 195 1.98 -4.22 5.16
N THR A 196 0.83 -3.56 5.03
CA THR A 196 -0.28 -3.69 5.99
C THR A 196 -0.74 -5.15 6.12
N MET A 197 -0.78 -5.90 5.02
CA MET A 197 -1.10 -7.33 5.05
C MET A 197 -0.07 -8.11 5.84
N ARG A 198 1.21 -7.84 5.64
CA ARG A 198 2.30 -8.50 6.39
C ARG A 198 2.22 -8.19 7.88
N GLU A 199 1.98 -6.93 8.25
CA GLU A 199 1.79 -6.51 9.65
C GLU A 199 0.59 -7.27 10.27
N LYS A 200 -0.54 -7.34 9.56
CA LYS A 200 -1.72 -8.08 10.01
C LYS A 200 -1.54 -9.59 10.05
N MET A 201 -0.69 -10.17 9.22
CA MET A 201 -0.38 -11.61 9.31
C MET A 201 0.32 -11.98 10.62
N VAL A 202 1.18 -11.09 11.12
CA VAL A 202 1.84 -11.29 12.41
C VAL A 202 0.80 -11.26 13.54
N THR A 203 -0.14 -10.32 13.52
CA THR A 203 -1.20 -10.24 14.54
C THR A 203 -2.22 -11.35 14.39
N LEU A 204 -2.54 -11.79 13.17
CA LEU A 204 -3.43 -12.91 12.89
C LEU A 204 -3.00 -14.21 13.55
N GLN A 205 -1.69 -14.51 13.55
CA GLN A 205 -1.19 -15.71 14.22
C GLN A 205 -1.55 -15.66 15.71
N ILE A 206 -1.42 -14.49 16.34
CA ILE A 206 -1.79 -14.25 17.73
C ILE A 206 -3.32 -14.33 17.89
N ASP A 207 -4.10 -13.65 17.04
CA ASP A 207 -5.56 -13.63 17.10
C ASP A 207 -6.19 -15.01 16.88
N SER A 208 -5.60 -15.82 16.01
CA SER A 208 -6.02 -17.21 15.77
C SER A 208 -5.83 -18.10 16.99
N ILE A 209 -4.82 -17.81 17.82
CA ILE A 209 -4.60 -18.49 19.11
C ILE A 209 -5.61 -17.99 20.15
N LEU A 210 -5.99 -16.71 20.08
CA LEU A 210 -6.81 -16.06 21.10
C LEU A 210 -8.31 -15.99 20.75
N GLY A 211 -8.80 -16.80 19.80
CA GLY A 211 -10.23 -16.97 19.50
C GLY A 211 -10.89 -15.89 18.64
N SER A 212 -10.15 -14.90 18.12
CA SER A 212 -10.66 -13.82 17.24
C SER A 212 -10.61 -14.17 15.74
N LYS A 213 -10.57 -15.47 15.41
CA LYS A 213 -10.28 -16.00 14.07
C LYS A 213 -11.18 -15.41 12.98
N ALA A 214 -12.51 -15.50 13.11
CA ALA A 214 -13.42 -15.14 12.02
C ALA A 214 -13.31 -13.67 11.57
N GLU A 215 -13.26 -12.72 12.50
CA GLU A 215 -13.16 -11.29 12.20
C GLU A 215 -11.78 -10.92 11.62
N ALA A 216 -10.71 -11.47 12.20
CA ALA A 216 -9.35 -11.19 11.76
C ALA A 216 -9.11 -11.72 10.33
N TYR A 217 -9.55 -12.95 10.04
CA TYR A 217 -9.43 -13.54 8.70
C TYR A 217 -10.36 -12.88 7.67
N SER A 218 -11.55 -12.40 8.07
CA SER A 218 -12.43 -11.61 7.19
C SER A 218 -11.79 -10.27 6.77
N SER A 219 -11.20 -9.54 7.73
CA SER A 219 -10.45 -8.30 7.43
C SER A 219 -9.32 -8.54 6.42
N MET A 220 -8.68 -9.70 6.50
CA MET A 220 -7.57 -10.10 5.63
C MET A 220 -8.02 -10.50 4.23
N ALA A 221 -9.18 -11.14 4.10
CA ALA A 221 -9.78 -11.43 2.80
C ALA A 221 -10.14 -10.15 2.02
N THR A 222 -10.65 -9.12 2.72
CA THR A 222 -10.90 -7.80 2.11
C THR A 222 -9.59 -7.16 1.64
N LEU A 223 -8.57 -7.15 2.49
CA LEU A 223 -7.26 -6.59 2.14
C LEU A 223 -6.62 -7.30 0.93
N CYS A 224 -6.82 -8.61 0.83
CA CYS A 224 -6.46 -9.40 -0.35
C CYS A 224 -7.08 -8.85 -1.65
N ASN A 225 -8.39 -8.60 -1.64
CA ASN A 225 -9.08 -8.05 -2.82
C ASN A 225 -8.60 -6.64 -3.13
N ASP A 226 -8.36 -5.81 -2.11
CA ASP A 226 -7.85 -4.45 -2.29
C ASP A 226 -6.46 -4.44 -2.93
N ILE A 227 -5.56 -5.35 -2.52
CA ILE A 227 -4.22 -5.48 -3.14
C ILE A 227 -4.33 -5.95 -4.59
N LYS A 228 -5.15 -6.98 -4.86
CA LYS A 228 -5.36 -7.48 -6.24
C LYS A 228 -5.93 -6.39 -7.14
N ASP A 229 -6.93 -5.65 -6.66
CA ASP A 229 -7.48 -4.53 -7.40
C ASP A 229 -6.43 -3.43 -7.61
N CYS A 230 -5.65 -3.09 -6.58
CA CYS A 230 -4.63 -2.05 -6.67
C CYS A 230 -3.59 -2.33 -7.77
N TYR A 231 -3.05 -3.55 -7.81
CA TYR A 231 -2.06 -3.96 -8.81
C TYR A 231 -2.65 -4.16 -10.21
N SER A 232 -3.98 -4.30 -10.34
CA SER A 232 -4.62 -4.54 -11.63
C SER A 232 -4.32 -3.42 -12.64
N GLY A 233 -3.68 -3.80 -13.75
CA GLY A 233 -3.34 -2.88 -14.84
C GLY A 233 -2.02 -2.11 -14.65
N LEU A 234 -1.23 -2.40 -13.61
CA LEU A 234 0.07 -1.76 -13.39
C LEU A 234 1.20 -2.42 -14.19
N CYS A 235 2.17 -1.61 -14.59
CA CYS A 235 3.27 -1.93 -15.49
C CYS A 235 4.25 -3.03 -15.04
N HIS A 236 4.43 -3.24 -13.73
CA HIS A 236 5.45 -4.15 -13.17
C HIS A 236 4.85 -5.33 -12.41
N VAL A 237 3.55 -5.57 -12.57
CA VAL A 237 2.88 -6.70 -11.95
C VAL A 237 3.17 -7.92 -12.82
N ASN A 238 4.20 -8.66 -12.44
CA ASN A 238 4.56 -9.90 -13.12
C ASN A 238 3.62 -11.03 -12.68
N GLN A 239 3.44 -12.01 -13.57
CA GLN A 239 2.57 -13.16 -13.33
C GLN A 239 2.92 -13.91 -12.04
N ASN A 240 4.21 -14.01 -11.71
CA ASN A 240 4.69 -14.70 -10.50
C ASN A 240 4.22 -13.99 -9.21
N MET A 241 4.22 -12.66 -9.17
CA MET A 241 3.73 -11.88 -8.04
C MET A 241 2.22 -12.03 -7.88
N THR A 242 1.48 -12.07 -8.99
CA THR A 242 0.03 -12.34 -8.99
C THR A 242 -0.26 -13.75 -8.48
N GLU A 243 0.46 -14.77 -8.95
CA GLU A 243 0.29 -16.16 -8.51
C GLU A 243 0.59 -16.34 -7.02
N VAL A 244 1.68 -15.75 -6.51
CA VAL A 244 2.01 -15.78 -5.07
C VAL A 244 0.93 -15.09 -4.24
N LEU A 245 0.44 -13.94 -4.69
CA LEU A 245 -0.64 -13.23 -4.00
C LEU A 245 -1.95 -14.03 -4.04
N ASP A 246 -2.26 -14.68 -5.16
CA ASP A 246 -3.44 -15.53 -5.30
C ASP A 246 -3.38 -16.71 -4.33
N GLU A 247 -2.26 -17.44 -4.28
CA GLU A 247 -2.06 -18.56 -3.35
C GLU A 247 -2.17 -18.12 -1.89
N LEU A 248 -1.59 -16.97 -1.54
CA LEU A 248 -1.67 -16.40 -0.21
C LEU A 248 -3.12 -16.05 0.18
N CYS A 249 -3.85 -15.43 -0.75
CA CYS A 249 -5.24 -15.06 -0.54
C CYS A 249 -6.17 -16.26 -0.45
N ASP A 250 -5.93 -17.30 -1.25
CA ASP A 250 -6.67 -18.55 -1.17
C ASP A 250 -6.40 -19.27 0.16
N THR A 251 -5.17 -19.22 0.65
CA THR A 251 -4.80 -19.74 1.98
C THR A 251 -5.53 -19.00 3.10
N ILE A 252 -5.54 -17.65 3.06
CA ILE A 252 -6.30 -16.84 4.02
C ILE A 252 -7.78 -17.22 3.98
N LYS A 253 -8.37 -17.31 2.78
CA LYS A 253 -9.78 -17.65 2.60
C LYS A 253 -10.11 -19.04 3.12
N ALA A 254 -9.26 -20.03 2.85
CA ALA A 254 -9.41 -21.38 3.37
C ALA A 254 -9.37 -21.39 4.91
N LYS A 255 -8.47 -20.61 5.51
CA LYS A 255 -8.39 -20.45 6.97
C LYS A 255 -9.60 -19.75 7.58
N THR A 256 -10.23 -18.81 6.85
CA THR A 256 -11.52 -18.22 7.25
C THR A 256 -12.64 -19.26 7.32
N LEU A 257 -12.58 -20.29 6.47
CA LEU A 257 -13.60 -21.33 6.34
C LEU A 257 -13.33 -22.56 7.23
N GLU A 258 -12.15 -22.66 7.85
CA GLU A 258 -11.85 -23.74 8.78
C GLU A 258 -12.72 -23.61 10.04
N PRO A 259 -13.39 -24.71 10.47
CA PRO A 259 -14.28 -24.67 11.62
C PRO A 259 -13.56 -24.23 12.90
N GLU A 260 -14.28 -23.54 13.77
CA GLU A 260 -13.80 -23.19 15.10
C GLU A 260 -13.43 -24.46 15.89
N THR A 261 -12.28 -24.42 16.59
CA THR A 261 -11.85 -25.52 17.47
C THR A 261 -12.32 -25.31 18.90
N TYR A 262 -12.38 -26.38 19.70
CA TYR A 262 -12.70 -26.30 21.13
C TYR A 262 -11.87 -25.23 21.86
N TYR A 263 -10.55 -25.21 21.66
CA TYR A 263 -9.66 -24.26 22.31
C TYR A 263 -9.87 -22.81 21.82
N SER A 264 -10.05 -22.60 20.51
CA SER A 264 -10.33 -21.28 19.94
C SER A 264 -11.65 -20.71 20.48
N CYS A 265 -12.68 -21.54 20.54
CA CYS A 265 -13.98 -21.20 21.13
C CYS A 265 -13.84 -20.82 22.61
N MET A 266 -13.09 -21.60 23.40
CA MET A 266 -12.87 -21.29 24.81
C MET A 266 -12.18 -19.93 25.01
N MET A 267 -11.19 -19.59 24.18
CA MET A 267 -10.53 -18.28 24.22
C MET A 267 -11.45 -17.13 23.82
N LYS A 268 -12.34 -17.35 22.84
CA LYS A 268 -13.38 -16.40 22.43
C LYS A 268 -14.35 -16.11 23.58
N ILE A 269 -14.81 -17.15 24.28
CA ILE A 269 -15.71 -17.05 25.44
C ILE A 269 -15.05 -16.24 26.56
N LEU A 270 -13.77 -16.49 26.86
CA LEU A 270 -13.02 -15.77 27.90
C LEU A 270 -12.98 -14.25 27.70
N LYS A 271 -13.06 -13.80 26.44
CA LYS A 271 -12.99 -12.38 26.07
C LYS A 271 -14.34 -11.72 25.91
N SER A 272 -15.43 -12.48 25.90
CA SER A 272 -16.76 -11.95 25.62
C SER A 272 -17.47 -11.53 26.90
N ASN A 273 -18.04 -10.33 26.90
CA ASN A 273 -18.93 -9.88 27.97
C ASN A 273 -20.31 -10.54 27.92
N THR A 274 -20.67 -11.21 26.81
CA THR A 274 -21.97 -11.88 26.63
C THR A 274 -22.11 -13.15 27.47
N ILE A 275 -21.03 -13.66 28.07
CA ILE A 275 -21.10 -14.85 28.94
C ILE A 275 -22.00 -14.64 30.17
N LEU A 276 -22.23 -13.38 30.58
CA LEU A 276 -23.11 -13.03 31.71
C LEU A 276 -24.60 -13.22 31.40
N GLU A 277 -24.96 -13.41 30.14
CA GLU A 277 -26.32 -13.71 29.71
C GLU A 277 -26.74 -15.13 30.17
N TYR A 278 -25.77 -16.03 30.38
CA TYR A 278 -26.01 -17.41 30.80
C TYR A 278 -26.25 -17.50 32.31
N ASP A 279 -27.39 -18.07 32.69
CA ASP A 279 -27.80 -18.18 34.09
C ASP A 279 -26.82 -18.99 34.95
N CYS A 280 -26.20 -20.03 34.39
CA CYS A 280 -25.21 -20.85 35.10
C CYS A 280 -23.93 -20.07 35.43
N VAL A 281 -23.53 -19.14 34.56
CA VAL A 281 -22.39 -18.23 34.78
C VAL A 281 -22.78 -17.19 35.84
N ARG A 282 -23.94 -16.54 35.67
CA ARG A 282 -24.44 -15.53 36.61
C ARG A 282 -24.64 -16.09 38.02
N ALA A 283 -25.15 -17.32 38.15
CA ALA A 283 -25.38 -17.97 39.43
C ALA A 283 -24.10 -18.17 40.24
N LYS A 284 -22.96 -18.40 39.57
CA LYS A 284 -21.65 -18.57 40.20
C LYS A 284 -20.92 -17.26 40.48
N ASN A 285 -21.22 -16.21 39.71
CA ASN A 285 -20.69 -14.85 39.93
C ASN A 285 -21.45 -14.04 41.00
N LYS A 286 -22.46 -14.60 41.68
CA LYS A 286 -23.23 -13.91 42.75
C LYS A 286 -22.40 -13.47 43.98
N SER A 287 -21.10 -13.79 44.03
CA SER A 287 -20.18 -13.35 45.08
C SER A 287 -19.41 -12.06 44.76
N SER A 288 -19.40 -11.59 43.51
CA SER A 288 -18.67 -10.39 43.08
C SER A 288 -19.65 -9.22 42.88
N ASN A 289 -19.62 -8.24 43.78
CA ASN A 289 -20.43 -7.00 43.74
C ASN A 289 -19.92 -5.98 42.68
N GLY A 290 -19.31 -6.44 41.59
CA GLY A 290 -18.66 -5.60 40.58
C GLY A 290 -19.41 -5.61 39.24
N THR A 291 -19.43 -4.46 38.56
CA THR A 291 -19.93 -4.32 37.17
C THR A 291 -18.92 -4.80 36.11
N GLU A 292 -17.78 -5.34 36.52
CA GLU A 292 -16.71 -5.87 35.65
C GLU A 292 -16.41 -7.34 36.00
N ILE A 293 -16.22 -8.16 34.96
CA ILE A 293 -15.81 -9.57 35.08
C ILE A 293 -14.29 -9.59 35.30
N THR A 294 -13.84 -10.21 36.38
CA THR A 294 -12.41 -10.49 36.57
C THR A 294 -12.04 -11.84 35.95
N MET A 295 -10.76 -12.04 35.58
CA MET A 295 -10.29 -13.37 35.13
C MET A 295 -10.60 -14.50 36.14
N ALA A 296 -10.76 -14.16 37.43
CA ALA A 296 -11.12 -15.10 38.48
C ALA A 296 -12.60 -15.55 38.37
N ASP A 297 -13.53 -14.64 38.02
CA ASP A 297 -14.94 -14.98 37.78
C ASP A 297 -15.08 -15.92 36.57
N THR A 298 -14.28 -15.68 35.52
CA THR A 298 -14.25 -16.49 34.31
C THR A 298 -13.68 -17.89 34.56
N ALA A 299 -12.72 -18.04 35.48
CA ALA A 299 -12.16 -19.34 35.87
C ALA A 299 -13.16 -20.23 36.62
N VAL A 300 -14.15 -19.66 37.32
CA VAL A 300 -15.10 -20.42 38.14
C VAL A 300 -16.07 -21.24 37.28
N PHE A 301 -16.64 -20.67 36.21
CA PHE A 301 -17.56 -21.45 35.36
C PHE A 301 -16.82 -22.56 34.60
N MET A 302 -15.54 -22.38 34.27
CA MET A 302 -14.69 -23.36 33.61
C MET A 302 -14.33 -24.59 34.46
N THR A 303 -14.76 -24.61 35.73
CA THR A 303 -14.73 -25.83 36.57
C THR A 303 -16.01 -26.65 36.47
N ASP A 304 -17.06 -26.09 35.85
CA ASP A 304 -18.36 -26.70 35.69
C ASP A 304 -18.55 -27.17 34.25
N LYS A 305 -18.55 -28.50 34.10
CA LYS A 305 -18.64 -29.14 32.80
C LYS A 305 -19.93 -28.79 32.05
N GLU A 306 -21.07 -28.82 32.74
CA GLU A 306 -22.38 -28.59 32.12
C GLU A 306 -22.60 -27.11 31.81
N CYS A 307 -22.14 -26.21 32.69
CA CYS A 307 -22.19 -24.78 32.40
C CYS A 307 -21.28 -24.41 31.23
N THR A 308 -20.05 -24.94 31.19
CA THR A 308 -19.13 -24.71 30.07
C THR A 308 -19.71 -25.24 28.76
N ARG A 309 -20.31 -26.43 28.77
CA ARG A 309 -21.01 -27.00 27.60
C ARG A 309 -22.10 -26.05 27.10
N THR A 310 -22.97 -25.61 27.99
CA THR A 310 -24.10 -24.72 27.65
C THR A 310 -23.62 -23.41 27.00
N VAL A 311 -22.55 -22.81 27.54
CA VAL A 311 -21.97 -21.58 27.00
C VAL A 311 -21.32 -21.83 25.62
N MET A 312 -20.58 -22.93 25.46
CA MET A 312 -19.97 -23.30 24.18
C MET A 312 -21.01 -23.59 23.10
N GLU A 313 -22.08 -24.33 23.43
CA GLU A 313 -23.19 -24.61 22.51
C GLU A 313 -23.91 -23.35 22.01
N GLY A 314 -23.99 -22.31 22.86
CA GLY A 314 -24.65 -21.05 22.51
C GLY A 314 -23.75 -20.02 21.83
N MET A 315 -22.42 -20.13 21.93
CA MET A 315 -21.48 -19.11 21.44
C MET A 315 -20.57 -19.56 20.31
N CYS A 316 -20.49 -20.87 20.04
CA CYS A 316 -19.50 -21.44 19.14
C CYS A 316 -20.11 -22.33 18.07
N ASP A 317 -19.31 -22.60 17.03
CA ASP A 317 -19.73 -23.48 15.94
C ASP A 317 -19.93 -24.93 16.43
N LYS A 318 -20.84 -25.67 15.79
CA LYS A 318 -21.19 -27.04 16.19
C LYS A 318 -19.98 -27.96 16.20
N GLU A 319 -19.06 -27.75 15.27
CA GLU A 319 -17.80 -28.49 15.14
C GLU A 319 -16.92 -28.32 16.38
N ALA A 320 -16.85 -27.12 16.97
CA ALA A 320 -16.10 -26.83 18.19
C ALA A 320 -16.61 -27.60 19.41
N VAL A 321 -17.90 -27.97 19.40
CA VAL A 321 -18.59 -28.66 20.49
C VAL A 321 -18.76 -30.16 20.23
N SER A 322 -18.55 -30.62 18.99
CA SER A 322 -18.80 -32.00 18.57
C SER A 322 -18.08 -33.06 19.41
N ASN A 323 -16.88 -32.75 19.91
CA ASN A 323 -16.07 -33.63 20.78
C ASN A 323 -15.88 -33.06 22.19
N PHE A 324 -16.83 -32.23 22.66
CA PHE A 324 -16.74 -31.48 23.92
C PHE A 324 -16.25 -32.34 25.09
N ASP A 325 -16.82 -33.54 25.26
CA ASP A 325 -16.46 -34.41 26.39
C ASP A 325 -15.00 -34.85 26.39
N ILE A 326 -14.44 -35.13 25.22
CA ILE A 326 -13.04 -35.58 25.09
C ILE A 326 -12.11 -34.39 25.35
N GLU A 327 -12.40 -33.25 24.71
CA GLU A 327 -11.59 -32.03 24.82
C GLU A 327 -11.62 -31.43 26.23
N TRP A 328 -12.77 -31.49 26.89
CA TRP A 328 -12.92 -31.11 28.31
C TRP A 328 -12.00 -31.92 29.21
N GLU A 329 -11.97 -33.24 29.06
CA GLU A 329 -11.10 -34.10 29.87
C GLU A 329 -9.61 -33.83 29.60
N ILE A 330 -9.23 -33.55 28.35
CA ILE A 330 -7.86 -33.15 27.98
C ILE A 330 -7.48 -31.82 28.64
N HIS A 331 -8.36 -30.83 28.58
CA HIS A 331 -8.17 -29.52 29.22
C HIS A 331 -7.98 -29.70 30.74
N GLN A 332 -8.89 -30.40 31.40
CA GLN A 332 -8.83 -30.62 32.86
C GLN A 332 -7.57 -31.37 33.30
N LYS A 333 -7.07 -32.32 32.49
CA LYS A 333 -5.79 -33.00 32.76
C LYS A 333 -4.58 -32.07 32.62
N SER A 334 -4.58 -31.22 31.60
CA SER A 334 -3.51 -30.24 31.38
C SER A 334 -3.43 -29.21 32.51
N ALA A 335 -4.59 -28.74 33.00
CA ALA A 335 -4.67 -27.81 34.13
C ALA A 335 -4.17 -28.41 35.46
N ARG A 336 -4.32 -29.72 35.67
CA ARG A 336 -3.82 -30.42 36.87
C ARG A 336 -2.31 -30.66 36.86
N ASN A 337 -1.67 -30.69 35.70
CA ASN A 337 -0.24 -30.96 35.55
C ASN A 337 0.63 -29.70 35.63
N GLN A 338 0.04 -28.51 35.82
CA GLN A 338 0.73 -27.23 35.97
C GLN A 338 0.89 -26.78 37.43
N PHE A 339 0.51 -27.63 38.39
CA PHE A 339 0.63 -27.42 39.84
C PHE A 339 1.37 -28.57 40.52
#